data_AF-A0A501XCM4-F1
#
_entry.id   AF-A0A501XCM4-F1
#
_cell.length_a   1.000
_cell.length_b   1.000
_cell.length_c   1.000
_cell.angle_alpha   90.00
_cell.angle_beta   90.00
_cell.angle_gamma   90.00
#
_symmetry.space_group_name_H-M   'P 1'
#
loop_
_entity.id
_entity.type
_entity.pdbx_description
1 polymer ?
#
loop_
_entity_poly.entity_id
_entity_poly.type
_entity_poly.pdbx_seq_one_letter_code
_entity_poly.pdbx_strand_id
1 'polypeptide(L)'
;MNFKFFPMEIDLHGMDTNQATAYLLGALFEFNEDRFNQYMDIIVGVGSGAMKFVTEQLLEEEGYPYKYLTSNGSKIRVYHR
;
A
#
# COMPACT_ATOMS: atom_id res chain seq x y z
N MET A 1 -0.67 7.73 -23.03
CA MET A 1 0.09 7.73 -21.76
C MET A 1 -0.77 8.40 -20.72
N ASN A 2 -1.23 7.67 -19.71
CA ASN A 2 -1.99 8.23 -18.60
C ASN A 2 -0.96 8.63 -17.54
N PHE A 3 -0.58 9.90 -17.52
CA PHE A 3 0.34 10.41 -16.51
C PHE A 3 -0.43 10.54 -15.19
N LYS A 4 -0.20 9.63 -14.23
CA LYS A 4 -0.70 9.77 -12.86
C LYS A 4 0.17 10.82 -12.16
N PHE A 5 -0.23 12.10 -12.27
CA PHE A 5 0.45 13.23 -11.61
C PHE A 5 0.23 13.29 -10.09
N PHE A 6 -0.60 12.39 -9.56
CA PHE A 6 -0.88 12.28 -8.13
C PHE A 6 -0.27 10.99 -7.61
N PRO A 7 0.28 11.00 -6.37
CA PRO A 7 0.76 9.80 -5.74
C PRO A 7 -0.35 8.74 -5.73
N MET A 8 0.01 7.51 -6.09
CA MET A 8 -0.92 6.39 -6.05
C MET A 8 -1.44 6.25 -4.61
N GLU A 9 -2.76 6.25 -4.44
CA GLU A 9 -3.41 5.99 -3.16
C GLU A 9 -4.33 4.80 -3.33
N ILE A 10 -4.17 3.79 -2.48
CA ILE A 10 -5.03 2.62 -2.43
C ILE A 10 -5.73 2.54 -1.08
N ASP A 11 -7.02 2.17 -1.10
CA ASP A 11 -7.82 1.99 0.10
C ASP A 11 -8.18 0.52 0.27
N LEU A 12 -7.61 -0.12 1.29
CA LEU A 12 -7.87 -1.51 1.68
C LEU A 12 -8.88 -1.60 2.83
N HIS A 13 -9.37 -0.46 3.34
CA HIS A 13 -10.30 -0.43 4.46
C HIS A 13 -11.63 -1.12 4.08
N GLY A 14 -12.05 -2.07 4.92
CA GLY A 14 -13.30 -2.80 4.74
C GLY A 14 -13.24 -3.95 3.74
N MET A 15 -12.08 -4.19 3.10
CA MET A 15 -11.85 -5.39 2.31
C MET A 15 -11.62 -6.61 3.21
N ASP A 16 -11.93 -7.80 2.69
CA ASP A 16 -11.43 -9.04 3.30
C ASP A 16 -9.94 -9.24 2.98
N THR A 17 -9.28 -10.12 3.73
CA THR A 17 -7.84 -10.38 3.62
C THR A 17 -7.43 -10.85 2.23
N ASN A 18 -8.21 -11.70 1.56
CA ASN A 18 -7.84 -12.22 0.25
C ASN A 18 -7.97 -11.16 -0.83
N GLN A 19 -9.06 -10.37 -0.77
CA GLN A 19 -9.26 -9.22 -1.65
C GLN A 19 -8.14 -8.19 -1.49
N ALA A 20 -7.83 -7.82 -0.24
CA ALA A 20 -6.78 -6.86 0.06
C ALA A 20 -5.41 -7.32 -0.44
N THR A 21 -5.07 -8.60 -0.24
CA THR A 21 -3.81 -9.19 -0.74
C THR A 21 -3.73 -9.11 -2.27
N ALA A 22 -4.76 -9.56 -2.98
CA ALA A 22 -4.77 -9.53 -4.44
C ALA A 22 -4.68 -8.09 -4.99
N TYR A 23 -5.41 -7.16 -4.37
CA TYR A 23 -5.39 -5.76 -4.76
C TYR A 23 -4.04 -5.10 -4.48
N LEU A 24 -3.45 -5.33 -3.30
CA LEU A 24 -2.15 -4.81 -2.93
C LEU A 24 -1.04 -5.32 -3.86
N LEU A 25 -1.02 -6.61 -4.19
CA LEU A 25 -0.04 -7.17 -5.13
C LEU A 25 -0.15 -6.53 -6.53
N GLY A 26 -1.39 -6.33 -7.02
CA GLY A 26 -1.63 -5.62 -8.27
C GLY A 26 -1.12 -4.17 -8.21
N ALA A 27 -1.39 -3.47 -7.11
CA ALA A 27 -0.94 -2.10 -6.90
C ALA A 27 0.59 -2.00 -6.79
N LEU A 28 1.25 -2.94 -6.11
CA LEU A 28 2.72 -3.00 -6.03
C LEU A 28 3.34 -3.27 -7.40
N PHE A 29 2.73 -4.13 -8.22
CA PHE A 29 3.16 -4.36 -9.59
C PHE A 29 3.03 -3.07 -10.43
N GLU A 30 1.88 -2.38 -10.38
CA GLU A 30 1.71 -1.10 -11.07
C GLU A 30 2.70 -0.04 -10.58
N PHE A 31 2.90 0.03 -9.26
CA PHE A 31 3.81 0.98 -8.63
C PHE A 31 5.25 0.73 -9.09
N ASN A 32 5.72 -0.52 -9.13
CA ASN A 32 7.07 -0.88 -9.60
C ASN A 32 7.33 -0.45 -11.06
N GLU A 33 6.33 -0.51 -11.92
CA GLU A 33 6.44 -0.08 -13.32
C GLU A 33 6.41 1.44 -13.48
N ASP A 34 5.83 2.17 -12.52
CA ASP A 34 5.71 3.62 -12.54
C ASP A 34 6.96 4.32 -11.98
N ARG A 35 7.93 4.58 -12.86
CA ARG A 35 9.19 5.24 -12.48
C ARG A 35 9.06 6.73 -12.13
N PHE A 36 7.89 7.34 -12.29
CA PHE A 36 7.68 8.77 -12.01
C PHE A 36 7.10 9.01 -10.63
N ASN A 37 6.34 8.05 -10.09
CA ASN A 37 5.85 8.13 -8.72
C ASN A 37 6.96 7.80 -7.74
N GLN A 38 7.15 8.64 -6.72
CA GLN A 38 8.19 8.40 -5.71
C GLN A 38 7.70 7.53 -4.55
N TYR A 39 6.38 7.47 -4.36
CA TYR A 39 5.74 6.74 -3.28
C TYR A 39 4.28 6.42 -3.62
N MET A 40 3.76 5.40 -2.93
CA MET A 40 2.35 5.04 -2.90
C MET A 40 1.85 5.12 -1.45
N ASP A 41 0.63 5.60 -1.26
CA ASP A 41 -0.04 5.60 0.03
C ASP A 41 -1.09 4.48 0.10
N ILE A 42 -1.14 3.77 1.23
CA ILE A 42 -2.06 2.66 1.49
C ILE A 42 -2.88 3.01 2.73
N ILE A 43 -4.21 3.00 2.61
CA ILE A 43 -5.13 3.16 3.74
C ILE A 43 -5.55 1.76 4.20
N VAL A 44 -5.15 1.40 5.43
CA VAL A 44 -5.47 0.09 6.04
C VAL A 44 -6.56 0.20 7.12
N GLY A 45 -6.92 1.42 7.50
CA GLY A 45 -7.86 1.70 8.58
C GLY A 45 -7.32 1.38 9.98
N VAL A 46 -8.12 1.62 11.01
CA VAL A 46 -7.72 1.42 12.43
C VAL A 46 -8.27 0.14 13.06
N GLY A 47 -9.11 -0.63 12.35
CA GLY A 47 -10.01 -1.66 12.90
C GLY A 47 -9.38 -2.75 13.79
N SER A 48 -9.39 -4.00 13.36
CA SER A 48 -8.80 -5.10 14.14
C SER A 48 -7.27 -5.17 14.04
N GLY A 49 -6.66 -4.36 13.16
CA GLY A 49 -5.25 -4.45 12.81
C GLY A 49 -4.90 -5.55 11.79
N ALA A 50 -5.85 -6.40 11.40
CA ALA A 50 -5.59 -7.49 10.46
C ALA A 50 -5.11 -6.99 9.08
N MET A 51 -5.74 -5.95 8.53
CA MET A 51 -5.33 -5.36 7.25
C MET A 51 -3.94 -4.73 7.32
N LYS A 52 -3.65 -4.07 8.44
CA LYS A 52 -2.33 -3.51 8.72
C LYS A 52 -1.27 -4.61 8.72
N PHE A 53 -1.50 -5.69 9.48
CA PHE A 53 -0.57 -6.81 9.56
C PHE A 53 -0.33 -7.49 8.21
N VAL A 54 -1.39 -7.79 7.46
CA VAL A 54 -1.27 -8.39 6.11
C VAL A 54 -0.51 -7.47 5.16
N THR A 55 -0.76 -6.16 5.23
CA THR A 55 -0.05 -5.18 4.41
C THR A 55 1.45 -5.15 4.77
N GLU A 56 1.78 -5.08 6.05
CA GLU A 56 3.17 -5.12 6.52
C GLU A 56 3.90 -6.38 6.05
N GLN A 57 3.29 -7.55 6.23
CA GLN A 57 3.86 -8.83 5.80
C GLN A 57 4.16 -8.84 4.30
N LEU A 58 3.19 -8.43 3.47
CA LEU A 58 3.37 -8.39 2.02
C LEU A 58 4.45 -7.39 1.59
N LEU A 59 4.51 -6.22 2.23
CA LEU A 59 5.55 -5.23 1.94
C LEU A 59 6.93 -5.73 2.32
N GLU A 60 7.05 -6.44 3.46
CA GLU A 60 8.30 -7.06 3.90
C GLU A 60 8.74 -8.20 2.98
N GLU A 61 7.81 -9.08 2.58
CA GLU A 61 8.05 -10.19 1.66
C GLU A 61 8.51 -9.70 0.27
N GLU A 62 7.89 -8.64 -0.25
CA GLU A 62 8.22 -8.06 -1.55
C GLU A 62 9.40 -7.06 -1.50
N GLY A 63 9.89 -6.75 -0.30
CA GLY A 63 11.07 -5.91 -0.06
C GLY A 63 10.85 -4.40 -0.24
N TYR A 64 9.63 -3.91 -0.01
CA TYR A 64 9.30 -2.50 -0.12
C TYR A 64 9.53 -1.75 1.19
N PRO A 65 10.35 -0.69 1.21
CA PRO A 65 10.46 0.18 2.38
C PRO A 65 9.18 0.99 2.59
N TYR A 66 8.72 1.08 3.85
CA TYR A 66 7.50 1.82 4.20
C TYR A 66 7.60 2.58 5.53
N LYS A 67 6.69 3.54 5.74
CA LYS A 67 6.50 4.26 7.00
C LYS A 67 5.04 4.55 7.28
N TYR A 68 4.67 4.70 8.55
CA TYR A 68 3.33 5.20 8.91
C TYR A 68 3.26 6.71 8.74
N LEU A 69 2.14 7.19 8.17
CA LEU A 69 1.85 8.63 8.08
C LEU A 69 0.98 9.12 9.24
N THR A 70 0.31 8.22 9.95
CA THR A 70 -0.56 8.54 11.08
C THR A 70 -0.09 7.83 12.34
N SER A 71 -0.30 8.45 13.50
CA SER A 71 0.06 7.89 14.81
C SER A 71 -0.69 6.59 15.13
N ASN A 72 -1.90 6.43 14.61
CA ASN A 72 -2.70 5.21 14.74
C ASN A 72 -2.37 4.14 13.68
N GLY A 73 -1.44 4.40 12.75
CA GLY A 73 -1.03 3.46 11.71
C GLY A 73 -2.09 3.14 10.66
N SER A 74 -3.15 3.95 10.56
CA SER A 74 -4.22 3.75 9.57
C SER A 74 -3.80 4.00 8.13
N LYS A 75 -2.65 4.66 7.92
CA LYS A 75 -2.11 5.00 6.61
C LYS A 75 -0.61 4.71 6.55
N ILE A 76 -0.20 3.97 5.54
CA ILE A 76 1.17 3.52 5.27
C ILE A 76 1.64 4.17 3.97
N ARG A 77 2.84 4.76 3.96
CA ARG A 77 3.51 5.21 2.75
C ARG A 77 4.58 4.22 2.37
N VAL A 78 4.54 3.76 1.13
CA VAL A 78 5.45 2.80 0.53
C VAL A 78 6.34 3.52 -0.48
N TYR A 79 7.62 3.17 -0.51
CA TYR A 79 8.62 3.72 -1.41
C TYR A 79 9.14 2.63 -2.35
N HIS A 80 9.71 3.02 -3.50
CA HIS A 80 10.41 2.06 -4.34
C HIS A 80 11.59 1.41 -3.61
N ARG A 81 11.83 0.14 -3.94
CA ARG A 81 13.04 -0.61 -3.55
C ARG A 81 14.27 -0.19 -4.36
#